data_AF-A0A6M0M735-F1
#
_entry.id   AF-A0A6M0M735-F1
#
_cell.length_a   1.000
_cell.length_b   1.000
_cell.length_c   1.000
_cell.angle_alpha   90.00
_cell.angle_beta   90.00
_cell.angle_gamma   90.00
#
_symmetry.space_group_name_H-M   'P 1'
#
loop_
_entity.id
_entity.type
_entity.pdbx_description
1 polymer ?
#
loop_
_entity_poly.entity_id
_entity_poly.type
_entity_poly.pdbx_seq_one_letter_code
_entity_poly.pdbx_strand_id
1 'polypeptide(L)'
;MDFEFEDFVIREVGHENRKMQTSKKVNNVSTEVTIFKVKGFDLSFDLLYCRGENGDVWVVAEKIESLSKHLHRAQRTRMSIENYKEKQYCRLWQEVKKDEDWSRTKKSLSLSELGKYSKNPLRRSFSELGAKLGTLEELVSETNQNRKQYALLFPAQEVKIPLCAYLLTRISPLI
;
A
#
# COMPACT_ATOMS: atom_id res chain seq x y z
N MET A 1 -13.65 2.74 11.13
CA MET A 1 -12.36 3.19 11.70
C MET A 1 -11.94 4.48 11.01
N ASP A 2 -11.52 5.52 11.76
CA ASP A 2 -11.08 6.80 11.20
C ASP A 2 -9.66 7.15 11.69
N PHE A 3 -8.80 7.61 10.80
CA PHE A 3 -7.43 8.04 11.13
C PHE A 3 -6.85 8.99 10.07
N GLU A 4 -5.70 9.59 10.40
CA GLU A 4 -4.98 10.49 9.51
C GLU A 4 -3.58 9.96 9.20
N PHE A 5 -3.09 10.24 8.00
CA PHE A 5 -1.72 9.94 7.59
C PHE A 5 -1.29 10.89 6.46
N GLU A 6 -0.20 11.64 6.65
CA GLU A 6 0.37 12.53 5.62
C GLU A 6 -0.67 13.48 4.97
N ASP A 7 -1.46 14.17 5.81
CA ASP A 7 -2.60 15.04 5.44
C ASP A 7 -3.80 14.37 4.78
N PHE A 8 -3.77 13.04 4.63
CA PHE A 8 -4.95 12.30 4.22
C PHE A 8 -5.82 12.00 5.43
N VAL A 9 -7.12 12.29 5.30
CA VAL A 9 -8.14 11.78 6.21
C VAL A 9 -8.69 10.48 5.62
N ILE A 10 -8.59 9.38 6.38
CA ILE A 10 -9.02 8.05 5.96
C ILE A 10 -10.16 7.60 6.85
N ARG A 11 -11.30 7.25 6.24
CA ARG A 11 -12.49 6.80 6.95
C ARG A 11 -13.04 5.53 6.33
N GLU A 12 -13.27 4.53 7.15
CA GLU A 12 -14.00 3.34 6.74
C GLU A 12 -15.45 3.70 6.44
N VAL A 13 -15.97 3.32 5.27
CA VAL A 13 -17.31 3.71 4.82
C VAL A 13 -18.19 2.53 4.46
N GLY A 14 -17.66 1.31 4.40
CA GLY A 14 -18.48 0.15 4.12
C GLY A 14 -17.71 -1.15 3.91
N HIS A 15 -18.50 -2.20 3.76
CA HIS A 15 -18.06 -3.55 3.47
C HIS A 15 -18.90 -4.13 2.33
N GLU A 16 -18.26 -4.80 1.39
CA GLU A 16 -18.95 -5.46 0.28
C GLU A 16 -18.25 -6.76 -0.13
N ASN A 17 -18.98 -7.60 -0.85
CA ASN A 17 -18.42 -8.78 -1.51
C ASN A 17 -18.46 -8.57 -3.03
N ARG A 18 -17.32 -8.79 -3.69
CA ARG A 18 -17.23 -8.66 -5.15
C ARG A 18 -16.24 -9.65 -5.75
N LYS A 19 -16.43 -9.94 -7.04
CA LYS A 19 -15.49 -10.75 -7.83
C LYS A 19 -14.37 -9.84 -8.34
N MET A 20 -13.12 -10.17 -7.99
CA MET A 20 -11.96 -9.34 -8.30
C MET A 20 -10.80 -10.12 -8.92
N GLN A 21 -9.88 -9.37 -9.54
CA GLN A 21 -8.53 -9.83 -9.81
C GLN A 21 -7.60 -9.50 -8.64
N THR A 22 -6.87 -10.51 -8.14
CA THR A 22 -5.92 -10.35 -7.02
C THR A 22 -4.63 -9.63 -7.43
N SER A 23 -3.79 -9.26 -6.46
CA SER A 23 -2.46 -8.71 -6.74
C SER A 23 -1.54 -9.67 -7.51
N LYS A 24 -1.80 -10.98 -7.43
CA LYS A 24 -1.10 -12.04 -8.16
C LYS A 24 -1.73 -12.35 -9.53
N LYS A 25 -2.70 -11.53 -9.97
CA LYS A 25 -3.41 -11.64 -11.26
C LYS A 25 -4.31 -12.88 -11.40
N VAL A 26 -4.78 -13.44 -10.29
CA VAL A 26 -5.84 -14.48 -10.32
C VAL A 26 -7.19 -13.78 -10.50
N ASN A 27 -7.96 -14.16 -11.51
CA ASN A 27 -9.23 -13.51 -11.86
C ASN A 27 -10.43 -14.13 -11.13
N ASN A 28 -11.54 -13.39 -11.05
CA ASN A 28 -12.85 -13.87 -10.57
C ASN A 28 -12.85 -14.48 -9.15
N VAL A 29 -11.98 -13.98 -8.28
CA VAL A 29 -11.88 -14.42 -6.88
C VAL A 29 -12.98 -13.76 -6.07
N SER A 30 -13.76 -14.53 -5.31
CA SER A 30 -14.71 -13.95 -4.35
C SER A 30 -13.92 -13.21 -3.28
N THR A 31 -14.20 -11.93 -3.11
CA THR A 31 -13.36 -11.04 -2.30
C THR A 31 -14.23 -10.25 -1.34
N GLU A 32 -13.93 -10.38 -0.05
CA GLU A 32 -14.41 -9.48 0.99
C GLU A 32 -13.61 -8.17 0.89
N VAL A 33 -14.32 -7.05 0.82
CA VAL A 33 -13.72 -5.73 0.61
C VAL A 33 -14.17 -4.80 1.72
N THR A 34 -13.21 -4.25 2.46
CA THR A 34 -13.43 -3.10 3.34
C THR A 34 -13.04 -1.84 2.58
N ILE A 35 -13.96 -0.88 2.52
CA ILE A 35 -13.82 0.35 1.74
C ILE A 35 -13.48 1.51 2.67
N PHE A 36 -12.40 2.23 2.34
CA PHE A 36 -11.94 3.41 3.05
C PHE A 36 -11.98 4.61 2.12
N LYS A 37 -12.82 5.61 2.42
CA LYS A 37 -12.80 6.88 1.71
C LYS A 37 -11.61 7.70 2.19
N VAL A 38 -10.81 8.17 1.24
CA VAL A 38 -9.63 9.00 1.46
C VAL A 38 -9.89 10.39 0.89
N LYS A 39 -9.62 11.41 1.72
CA LYS A 39 -9.69 12.82 1.31
C LYS A 39 -8.38 13.52 1.62
N GLY A 40 -7.78 14.13 0.59
CA GLY A 40 -6.67 15.09 0.72
C GLY A 40 -7.13 16.50 0.35
N PHE A 41 -6.18 17.42 0.17
CA PHE A 41 -6.47 18.83 -0.13
C PHE A 41 -7.24 19.01 -1.46
N ASP A 42 -6.69 18.49 -2.58
CA ASP A 42 -7.29 18.59 -3.93
C ASP A 42 -7.56 17.22 -4.57
N LEU A 43 -7.82 16.20 -3.74
CA LEU A 43 -8.10 14.86 -4.24
C LEU A 43 -8.98 14.04 -3.31
N SER A 44 -9.76 13.12 -3.90
CA SER A 44 -10.54 12.12 -3.19
C SER A 44 -10.51 10.77 -3.92
N PHE A 45 -10.52 9.68 -3.17
CA PHE A 45 -10.56 8.32 -3.74
C PHE A 45 -10.98 7.29 -2.69
N ASP A 46 -11.28 6.07 -3.14
CA ASP A 46 -11.53 4.93 -2.27
C ASP A 46 -10.26 4.06 -2.20
N LEU A 47 -9.78 3.74 -0.99
CA LEU A 47 -8.84 2.66 -0.73
C LEU A 47 -9.58 1.40 -0.33
N LEU A 48 -9.20 0.28 -0.94
CA LEU A 48 -9.89 -0.99 -0.76
C LEU A 48 -8.92 -1.98 -0.15
N TYR A 49 -9.22 -2.43 1.06
CA TYR A 49 -8.55 -3.55 1.69
C TYR A 49 -9.30 -4.83 1.30
N CYS A 50 -8.64 -5.70 0.53
CA CYS A 50 -9.25 -6.83 -0.12
C CYS A 50 -8.73 -8.14 0.48
N ARG A 51 -9.65 -9.07 0.80
CA ARG A 51 -9.35 -10.43 1.22
C ARG A 51 -10.05 -11.42 0.29
N GLY A 52 -9.28 -12.11 -0.54
CA GLY A 52 -9.78 -13.13 -1.45
C GLY A 52 -10.02 -14.46 -0.73
N GLU A 53 -11.02 -15.22 -1.17
CA GLU A 53 -11.29 -16.60 -0.70
C GLU A 53 -10.10 -17.55 -0.93
N ASN A 54 -9.22 -17.20 -1.87
CA ASN A 54 -7.98 -17.92 -2.16
C ASN A 54 -6.83 -17.58 -1.18
N GLY A 55 -7.09 -16.77 -0.15
CA GLY A 55 -6.11 -16.34 0.85
C GLY A 55 -5.22 -15.18 0.43
N ASP A 56 -5.35 -14.63 -0.77
CA ASP A 56 -4.64 -13.43 -1.18
C ASP A 56 -5.22 -12.20 -0.44
N VAL A 57 -4.32 -11.31 0.02
CA VAL A 57 -4.70 -10.04 0.64
C VAL A 57 -3.96 -8.91 -0.06
N TRP A 58 -4.67 -7.83 -0.40
CA TRP A 58 -4.06 -6.69 -1.08
C TRP A 58 -4.80 -5.37 -0.83
N VAL A 59 -4.10 -4.26 -1.12
CA VAL A 59 -4.68 -2.91 -1.17
C VAL A 59 -4.68 -2.40 -2.61
N VAL A 60 -5.74 -1.69 -2.99
CA VAL A 60 -5.88 -0.99 -4.28
C VAL A 60 -6.70 0.29 -4.11
N ALA A 61 -6.44 1.31 -4.93
CA ALA A 61 -7.23 2.52 -5.00
C ALA A 61 -8.25 2.48 -6.16
N GLU A 62 -9.43 3.04 -5.97
CA GLU A 62 -10.48 3.19 -6.99
C GLU A 62 -11.15 4.57 -6.88
N LYS A 63 -12.00 4.91 -7.86
CA LYS A 63 -12.78 6.17 -7.90
C LYS A 63 -11.94 7.43 -7.63
N ILE A 64 -10.82 7.56 -8.34
CA ILE A 64 -9.88 8.66 -8.12
C ILE A 64 -10.41 9.93 -8.76
N GLU A 65 -10.55 10.97 -7.95
CA GLU A 65 -10.82 12.35 -8.34
C GLU A 65 -9.63 13.20 -7.92
N SER A 66 -8.88 13.75 -8.87
CA SER A 66 -7.66 14.53 -8.58
C SER A 66 -7.29 15.45 -9.73
N LEU A 67 -6.64 16.56 -9.40
CA LEU A 67 -5.98 17.44 -10.37
C LEU A 67 -4.69 16.85 -10.95
N SER A 68 -4.08 15.86 -10.28
CA SER A 68 -2.88 15.20 -10.82
C SER A 68 -3.23 14.33 -12.02
N LYS A 69 -2.54 14.58 -13.14
CA LYS A 69 -2.67 13.80 -14.38
C LYS A 69 -2.15 12.36 -14.21
N HIS A 70 -1.36 12.06 -13.18
CA HIS A 70 -0.73 10.74 -13.00
C HIS A 70 -1.46 9.85 -12.00
N LEU A 71 -2.31 10.41 -11.13
CA LEU A 71 -2.85 9.65 -10.00
C LEU A 71 -3.76 8.49 -10.42
N HIS A 72 -4.41 8.59 -11.60
CA HIS A 72 -5.18 7.49 -12.20
C HIS A 72 -4.40 6.16 -12.29
N ARG A 73 -3.07 6.21 -12.33
CA ARG A 73 -2.21 5.01 -12.35
C ARG A 73 -2.33 4.17 -11.10
N ALA A 74 -2.62 4.78 -9.94
CA ALA A 74 -2.78 4.03 -8.70
C ALA A 74 -3.84 2.93 -8.82
N GLN A 75 -4.91 3.16 -9.60
CA GLN A 75 -5.96 2.16 -9.89
C GLN A 75 -5.45 0.89 -10.57
N ARG A 76 -4.31 0.97 -11.26
CA ARG A 76 -3.67 -0.16 -11.94
C ARG A 76 -2.67 -0.90 -11.05
N THR A 77 -2.37 -0.33 -9.89
CA THR A 77 -1.35 -0.85 -8.97
C THR A 77 -1.98 -1.42 -7.72
N ARG A 78 -1.67 -2.70 -7.46
CA ARG A 78 -2.06 -3.41 -6.24
C ARG A 78 -0.84 -3.60 -5.37
N MET A 79 -1.01 -3.50 -4.06
CA MET A 79 0.02 -3.84 -3.08
C MET A 79 -0.39 -5.12 -2.36
N SER A 80 0.39 -6.19 -2.53
CA SER A 80 0.16 -7.44 -1.82
C SER A 80 0.53 -7.33 -0.36
N ILE A 81 -0.21 -8.07 0.47
CA ILE A 81 0.09 -8.32 1.87
C ILE A 81 0.32 -9.82 1.99
N GLU A 82 1.47 -10.20 2.50
CA GLU A 82 1.90 -11.59 2.61
C GLU A 82 1.94 -12.02 4.07
N ASN A 83 1.59 -13.28 4.34
CA ASN A 83 1.65 -13.85 5.68
C ASN A 83 3.08 -14.31 5.99
N TYR A 84 3.53 -14.06 7.21
CA TYR A 84 4.79 -14.57 7.74
C TYR A 84 4.62 -14.93 9.20
N LYS A 85 4.58 -16.24 9.50
CA LYS A 85 4.22 -16.77 10.83
C LYS A 85 2.87 -16.18 11.25
N GLU A 86 2.76 -15.66 12.48
CA GLU A 86 1.55 -15.02 13.02
C GLU A 86 1.43 -13.52 12.64
N LYS A 87 2.28 -13.05 11.72
CA LYS A 87 2.36 -11.64 11.29
C LYS A 87 2.08 -11.52 9.80
N GLN A 88 1.96 -10.28 9.35
CA GLN A 88 1.82 -9.92 7.95
C GLN A 88 2.89 -8.92 7.55
N TYR A 89 3.24 -8.90 6.26
CA TYR A 89 4.16 -7.91 5.74
C TYR A 89 3.76 -7.41 4.35
N CYS A 90 4.13 -6.17 4.05
CA CYS A 90 3.98 -5.59 2.71
C CYS A 90 5.30 -4.96 2.27
N ARG A 91 5.65 -5.15 0.99
CA ARG A 91 6.89 -4.63 0.41
C ARG A 91 6.76 -3.17 0.01
N LEU A 92 7.77 -2.38 0.34
CA LEU A 92 7.88 -0.97 -0.01
C LEU A 92 8.66 -0.80 -1.34
N TRP A 93 7.97 -1.03 -2.44
CA TRP A 93 8.45 -0.65 -3.78
C TRP A 93 7.69 0.57 -4.29
N GLN A 94 8.16 1.23 -5.35
CA GLN A 94 7.44 2.28 -6.09
C GLN A 94 7.52 2.02 -7.61
N GLU A 95 6.56 2.52 -8.39
CA GLU A 95 6.79 2.70 -9.83
C GLU A 95 7.87 3.78 -9.99
N VAL A 96 8.66 3.74 -11.07
CA VAL A 96 9.74 4.73 -11.28
C VAL A 96 9.31 5.74 -12.33
N LYS A 97 9.38 7.04 -12.02
CA LYS A 97 9.20 8.12 -12.99
C LYS A 97 10.26 8.01 -14.09
N LYS A 98 9.83 8.03 -15.34
CA LYS A 98 10.66 8.03 -16.54
C LYS A 98 10.14 9.15 -17.46
N ASP A 99 10.94 10.21 -17.59
CA ASP A 99 10.59 11.42 -18.34
C ASP A 99 9.30 12.07 -17.78
N GLU A 100 8.30 12.30 -18.64
CA GLU A 100 7.01 12.87 -18.26
C GLU A 100 6.00 11.83 -17.71
N ASP A 101 6.29 10.52 -17.77
CA ASP A 101 5.38 9.47 -17.32
C ASP A 101 6.05 8.54 -16.30
N TRP A 102 5.30 7.59 -15.74
CA TRP A 102 5.80 6.59 -14.82
C TRP A 102 5.94 5.25 -15.55
N SER A 103 7.09 4.59 -15.39
CA SER A 103 7.30 3.25 -15.92
C SER A 103 6.50 2.21 -15.13
N ARG A 104 6.11 1.10 -15.77
CA ARG A 104 5.55 -0.07 -15.08
C ARG A 104 6.59 -0.84 -14.25
N THR A 105 7.85 -0.38 -14.28
CA THR A 105 8.96 -1.02 -13.57
C THR A 105 8.86 -0.68 -12.10
N LYS A 106 8.75 -1.72 -11.28
CA LYS A 106 8.73 -1.62 -9.82
C LYS A 106 10.16 -1.58 -9.31
N LYS A 107 10.50 -0.59 -8.50
CA LYS A 107 11.83 -0.48 -7.88
C LYS A 107 11.68 -0.42 -6.36
N SER A 108 12.50 -1.20 -5.68
CA SER A 108 12.74 -0.96 -4.25
C SER A 108 13.62 0.27 -4.13
N LEU A 109 13.11 1.30 -3.47
CA LEU A 109 13.86 2.52 -3.20
C LEU A 109 14.58 2.41 -1.86
N SER A 110 15.59 3.26 -1.64
CA SER A 110 16.16 3.44 -0.30
C SER A 110 15.13 4.13 0.61
N LEU A 111 15.32 4.02 1.93
CA LEU A 111 14.49 4.73 2.90
C LEU A 111 14.55 6.25 2.74
N SER A 112 15.70 6.80 2.31
CA SER A 112 15.84 8.23 2.05
C SER A 112 14.96 8.70 0.91
N GLU A 113 14.87 7.91 -0.17
CA GLU A 113 14.03 8.23 -1.32
C GLU A 113 12.53 8.08 -0.98
N LEU A 114 12.15 7.04 -0.23
CA LEU A 114 10.78 6.90 0.28
C LEU A 114 10.42 8.05 1.22
N GLY A 115 11.37 8.51 2.03
CA GLY A 115 11.19 9.57 3.02
C GLY A 115 10.89 10.94 2.41
N LYS A 116 11.19 11.17 1.12
CA LYS A 116 10.84 12.43 0.42
C LYS A 116 9.33 12.69 0.38
N TYR A 117 8.52 11.64 0.50
CA TYR A 117 7.07 11.70 0.44
C TYR A 117 6.39 11.65 1.82
N SER A 118 7.16 11.78 2.90
CA SER A 118 6.66 11.75 4.27
C SER A 118 7.17 12.95 5.04
N LYS A 119 6.28 13.57 5.80
CA LYS A 119 6.63 14.70 6.68
C LYS A 119 7.38 14.26 7.93
N ASN A 120 7.29 12.97 8.27
CA ASN A 120 7.84 12.40 9.49
C ASN A 120 8.85 11.28 9.17
N PRO A 121 9.81 10.99 10.06
CA PRO A 121 10.72 9.87 9.87
C PRO A 121 9.95 8.54 9.76
N LEU A 122 10.05 7.86 8.61
CA LEU A 122 9.29 6.64 8.31
C LEU A 122 9.35 5.57 9.40
N ARG A 123 10.55 5.33 9.97
CA ARG A 123 10.75 4.36 11.05
C ARG A 123 9.88 4.70 12.26
N ARG A 124 9.81 5.98 12.63
CA ARG A 124 9.02 6.46 13.75
C ARG A 124 7.53 6.32 13.45
N SER A 125 7.06 6.87 12.33
CA SER A 125 5.65 6.85 11.94
C SER A 125 5.07 5.43 11.92
N PHE A 126 5.78 4.48 11.31
CA PHE A 126 5.31 3.10 11.27
C PHE A 126 5.48 2.35 12.59
N SER A 127 6.48 2.68 13.41
CA SER A 127 6.61 2.10 14.75
C SER A 127 5.49 2.50 15.70
N GLU A 128 5.02 3.76 15.62
CA GLU A 128 3.88 4.26 16.39
C GLU A 128 2.57 3.56 15.98
N LEU A 129 2.48 3.07 14.74
CA LEU A 129 1.38 2.23 14.25
C LEU A 129 1.55 0.74 14.60
N GLY A 130 2.66 0.34 15.26
CA GLY A 130 2.92 -1.06 15.61
C GLY A 130 3.64 -1.89 14.53
N ALA A 131 4.18 -1.25 13.49
CA ALA A 131 4.96 -1.91 12.44
C ALA A 131 6.47 -1.85 12.69
N LYS A 132 7.19 -2.88 12.25
CA LYS A 132 8.66 -2.86 12.13
C LYS A 132 9.04 -2.60 10.68
N LEU A 133 9.81 -1.54 10.45
CA LEU A 133 10.42 -1.21 9.15
C LEU A 133 11.84 -1.77 9.07
N GLY A 134 12.14 -2.52 8.01
CA GLY A 134 13.43 -3.17 7.79
C GLY A 134 13.53 -3.80 6.41
N THR A 135 14.66 -4.43 6.13
CA THR A 135 14.82 -5.23 4.90
C THR A 135 14.09 -6.57 5.02
N LEU A 136 13.77 -7.22 3.90
CA LEU A 136 13.16 -8.56 3.91
C LEU A 136 14.06 -9.60 4.57
N GLU A 137 15.38 -9.45 4.47
CA GLU A 137 16.37 -10.24 5.21
C GLU A 137 16.16 -10.11 6.73
N GLU A 138 16.09 -8.87 7.24
CA GLU A 138 15.94 -8.58 8.67
C GLU A 138 14.58 -8.96 9.24
N LEU A 139 13.52 -8.84 8.43
CA LEU A 139 12.14 -8.98 8.90
C LEU A 139 11.60 -10.39 8.75
N VAL A 140 11.89 -11.05 7.62
CA VAL A 140 11.28 -12.33 7.24
C VAL A 140 12.32 -13.37 6.81
N SER A 141 13.61 -13.11 7.05
CA SER A 141 14.71 -14.04 6.75
C SER A 141 14.79 -14.43 5.27
N GLU A 142 14.40 -13.53 4.38
CA GLU A 142 14.48 -13.79 2.93
C GLU A 142 15.94 -13.75 2.47
N THR A 143 16.37 -14.78 1.74
CA THR A 143 17.78 -14.95 1.31
C THR A 143 17.99 -14.74 -0.20
N ASN A 144 16.91 -14.60 -0.97
CA ASN A 144 16.96 -14.47 -2.43
C ASN A 144 17.34 -13.03 -2.87
N GLN A 145 17.16 -12.73 -4.16
CA GLN A 145 17.46 -11.41 -4.73
C GLN A 145 16.66 -10.25 -4.12
N ASN A 146 15.51 -10.51 -3.50
CA ASN A 146 14.66 -9.50 -2.87
C ASN A 146 15.09 -9.16 -1.45
N ARG A 147 16.06 -9.88 -0.84
CA ARG A 147 16.42 -9.73 0.57
C ARG A 147 16.69 -8.29 1.03
N LYS A 148 17.24 -7.45 0.14
CA LYS A 148 17.55 -6.03 0.40
C LYS A 148 16.37 -5.08 0.22
N GLN A 149 15.20 -5.56 -0.21
CA GLN A 149 14.03 -4.71 -0.36
C GLN A 149 13.47 -4.34 1.00
N TYR A 150 13.03 -3.09 1.14
CA TYR A 150 12.38 -2.65 2.37
C TYR A 150 10.94 -3.15 2.44
N ALA A 151 10.50 -3.49 3.64
CA ALA A 151 9.15 -3.92 3.94
C ALA A 151 8.71 -3.44 5.32
N LEU A 152 7.41 -3.54 5.58
CA LEU A 152 6.83 -3.38 6.90
C LEU A 152 6.33 -4.73 7.37
N LEU A 153 6.73 -5.15 8.57
CA LEU A 153 6.22 -6.33 9.26
C LEU A 153 5.32 -5.88 10.42
N PHE A 154 4.12 -6.43 10.50
CA PHE A 154 3.09 -5.97 11.43
C PHE A 154 2.16 -7.10 11.90
N PRO A 155 1.40 -6.89 12.99
CA PRO A 155 0.41 -7.87 13.44
C PRO A 155 -0.59 -8.22 12.33
N ALA A 156 -1.00 -9.48 12.25
CA ALA A 156 -2.05 -9.86 11.33
C ALA A 156 -3.33 -9.06 11.61
N GLN A 157 -4.11 -8.77 10.57
CA GLN A 157 -5.36 -8.00 10.64
C GLN A 157 -5.19 -6.50 10.97
N GLU A 158 -3.97 -6.00 11.16
CA GLU A 158 -3.76 -4.55 11.28
C GLU A 158 -3.86 -3.89 9.89
N VAL A 159 -4.99 -3.23 9.63
CA VAL A 159 -5.33 -2.67 8.33
C VAL A 159 -4.70 -1.29 8.11
N LYS A 160 -4.43 -0.50 9.15
CA LYS A 160 -3.91 0.87 8.98
C LYS A 160 -2.55 0.87 8.29
N ILE A 161 -1.66 -0.03 8.70
CA ILE A 161 -0.28 -0.09 8.20
C ILE A 161 -0.21 -0.29 6.68
N PRO A 162 -0.89 -1.29 6.08
CA PRO A 162 -0.87 -1.44 4.63
C PRO A 162 -1.59 -0.30 3.90
N LEU A 163 -2.62 0.34 4.48
CA LEU A 163 -3.22 1.53 3.88
C LEU A 163 -2.21 2.69 3.82
N CYS A 164 -1.53 3.01 4.94
CA CYS A 164 -0.48 4.04 4.99
C CYS A 164 0.68 3.73 4.05
N ALA A 165 1.11 2.46 3.98
CA ALA A 165 2.16 2.04 3.07
C ALA A 165 1.75 2.18 1.60
N TYR A 166 0.49 1.91 1.27
CA TYR A 166 -0.05 2.15 -0.07
C TYR A 166 -0.04 3.64 -0.41
N LEU A 167 -0.51 4.50 0.50
CA LEU A 167 -0.49 5.96 0.33
C LEU A 167 0.93 6.44 0.02
N LEU A 168 1.87 6.11 0.90
CA LEU A 168 3.28 6.51 0.78
C LEU A 168 3.93 6.06 -0.54
N THR A 169 3.57 4.88 -1.04
CA THR A 169 4.30 4.26 -2.15
C THR A 169 3.58 4.31 -3.51
N ARG A 170 2.26 4.52 -3.54
CA ARG A 170 1.43 4.48 -4.74
C ARG A 170 0.67 5.76 -5.00
N ILE A 171 0.42 6.57 -3.96
CA ILE A 171 -0.36 7.80 -4.06
C ILE A 171 0.56 9.01 -3.99
N SER A 172 1.30 9.19 -2.88
CA SER A 172 2.16 10.37 -2.66
C SER A 172 3.16 10.65 -3.78
N PRO A 173 3.79 9.65 -4.43
CA PRO A 173 4.70 9.92 -5.55
C PRO A 173 4.01 10.43 -6.81
N LEU A 174 2.70 10.23 -6.96
CA LEU A 174 1.93 10.59 -8.15
C LEU A 174 1.22 11.94 -8.02
N ILE A 175 1.29 12.59 -6.87
CA ILE A 175 0.74 13.92 -6.61
C ILE A 175 1.80 14.95 -6.99
#